data_AF-A0A954U2V6-F1
#
_entry.id   AF-A0A954U2V6-F1
#
_cell.length_a   1.000
_cell.length_b   1.000
_cell.length_c   1.000
_cell.angle_alpha   90.00
_cell.angle_beta   90.00
_cell.angle_gamma   90.00
#
_symmetry.space_group_name_H-M   'P 1'
#
loop_
_entity.id
_entity.type
_entity.pdbx_description
1 polymer ?
#
loop_
_entity_poly.entity_id
_entity_poly.type
_entity_poly.pdbx_seq_one_letter_code
_entity_poly.pdbx_strand_id
1 'polypeptide(L)'
;MGVASSAGGRNILDRLVDAVGAAASQLGPGVHAAIAVLNKELGLSHGKVKHCLEVLFGISISRGASAHSVLTTGRRCKQAYAEVQDAVRNSPAVVPDDTG
;
A
#
# COMPACT_ATOMS: atom_id res chain seq x y z
N MET A 1 -5.98 33.93 -29.82
CA MET A 1 -6.16 32.72 -30.65
C MET A 1 -4.79 32.24 -31.11
N GLY A 2 -4.29 31.03 -30.90
CA GLY A 2 -4.61 29.94 -30.00
C GLY A 2 -3.30 29.16 -29.82
N VAL A 3 -2.95 28.81 -28.59
CA VAL A 3 -1.81 27.92 -28.32
C VAL A 3 -2.33 26.48 -28.33
N ALA A 4 -2.06 25.78 -29.42
CA ALA A 4 -2.24 24.33 -29.50
C ALA A 4 -1.23 23.68 -28.55
N SER A 5 -1.68 23.33 -27.34
CA SER A 5 -0.92 22.45 -26.46
C SER A 5 -0.99 21.04 -27.06
N SER A 6 0.15 20.60 -27.57
CA SER A 6 0.38 19.27 -28.13
C SER A 6 0.12 18.20 -27.08
N ALA A 7 -1.04 17.52 -27.19
CA ALA A 7 -1.24 16.21 -26.57
C ALA A 7 -0.26 15.22 -27.24
N GLY A 8 0.96 15.16 -26.70
CA GLY A 8 2.07 14.37 -27.21
C GLY A 8 1.71 12.89 -27.30
N GLY A 9 1.70 12.36 -28.52
CA GLY A 9 1.56 10.94 -28.80
C GLY A 9 2.81 10.18 -28.37
N ARG A 10 2.76 9.49 -27.23
CA ARG A 10 3.82 8.55 -26.82
C ARG A 10 3.84 7.33 -27.75
N ASN A 11 5.03 6.86 -28.10
CA ASN A 11 5.23 5.68 -28.97
C ASN A 11 4.88 4.38 -28.22
N ILE A 12 4.67 3.31 -28.98
CA ILE A 12 4.21 2.01 -28.45
C ILE A 12 5.20 1.36 -27.47
N LEU A 13 6.50 1.67 -27.62
CA LEU A 13 7.57 1.09 -26.79
C LEU A 13 7.52 1.63 -25.37
N ASP A 14 7.31 2.95 -25.20
CA ASP A 14 7.15 3.57 -23.88
C ASP A 14 5.96 2.97 -23.13
N ARG A 15 4.84 2.72 -23.83
CA ARG A 15 3.67 2.07 -23.21
C ARG A 15 3.95 0.61 -22.85
N LEU A 16 4.74 -0.11 -23.64
CA LEU A 16 5.10 -1.49 -23.35
C LEU A 16 6.02 -1.57 -22.13
N VAL A 17 6.98 -0.65 -22.01
CA VAL A 17 7.84 -0.47 -20.83
C VAL A 17 7.00 -0.12 -19.60
N ASP A 18 6.07 0.81 -19.70
CA ASP A 18 5.17 1.18 -18.61
C ASP A 18 4.28 -0.01 -18.21
N ALA A 19 3.75 -0.76 -19.17
CA ALA A 19 2.88 -1.91 -18.93
C ALA A 19 3.63 -3.10 -18.33
N VAL A 20 4.85 -3.39 -18.80
CA VAL A 20 5.73 -4.41 -18.22
C VAL A 20 6.19 -3.98 -16.84
N GLY A 21 6.55 -2.71 -16.65
CA GLY A 21 6.86 -2.13 -15.35
C GLY A 21 5.66 -2.21 -14.39
N ALA A 22 4.44 -1.95 -14.87
CA ALA A 22 3.20 -2.06 -14.11
C ALA A 22 2.84 -3.51 -13.76
N ALA A 23 3.04 -4.45 -14.69
CA ALA A 23 2.81 -5.88 -14.46
C ALA A 23 3.86 -6.48 -13.50
N ALA A 24 5.13 -6.08 -13.62
CA ALA A 24 6.20 -6.49 -12.71
C ALA A 24 6.12 -5.82 -11.32
N SER A 25 5.40 -4.70 -11.20
CA SER A 25 5.16 -3.99 -9.93
C SER A 25 3.85 -4.36 -9.23
N GLN A 26 3.06 -5.29 -9.79
CA GLN A 26 1.94 -5.90 -9.08
C GLN A 26 2.47 -6.91 -8.07
N LEU A 27 2.74 -6.41 -6.86
CA LEU A 27 3.00 -7.25 -5.70
C LEU A 27 1.82 -8.21 -5.54
N GLY A 28 2.13 -9.49 -5.34
CA GLY A 28 1.11 -10.50 -5.08
C GLY A 28 0.32 -10.18 -3.79
N PRO A 29 -0.91 -10.68 -3.65
CA PRO A 29 -1.72 -10.48 -2.44
C PRO A 29 -1.00 -10.87 -1.14
N GLY A 30 -0.20 -11.95 -1.18
CA GLY A 30 0.61 -12.40 -0.04
C GLY A 30 1.69 -11.40 0.37
N VAL A 31 2.30 -10.70 -0.60
CA VAL A 31 3.30 -9.66 -0.31
C VAL A 31 2.64 -8.44 0.33
N HIS A 32 1.45 -8.05 -0.14
CA HIS A 32 0.66 -6.99 0.51
C HIS A 32 0.30 -7.34 1.96
N ALA A 33 -0.09 -8.58 2.22
CA ALA A 33 -0.38 -9.07 3.58
C ALA A 33 0.89 -9.05 4.45
N ALA A 34 2.01 -9.58 3.96
CA ALA A 34 3.28 -9.55 4.67
C ALA A 34 3.72 -8.11 5.01
N ILE A 35 3.61 -7.18 4.06
CA ILE A 35 3.91 -5.76 4.30
C ILE A 35 3.04 -5.18 5.42
N ALA A 36 1.74 -5.50 5.44
CA ALA A 36 0.82 -5.01 6.45
C ALA A 36 1.15 -5.56 7.84
N VAL A 37 1.39 -6.87 7.96
CA VAL A 37 1.80 -7.52 9.22
C VAL A 37 3.10 -6.93 9.74
N LEU A 38 4.14 -6.89 8.91
CA LEU A 38 5.45 -6.38 9.31
C LEU A 38 5.36 -4.90 9.77
N ASN A 39 4.59 -4.06 9.08
CA ASN A 39 4.50 -2.64 9.43
C ASN A 39 3.57 -2.34 10.60
N LYS A 40 2.39 -2.99 10.65
CA LYS A 40 1.30 -2.63 11.56
C LYS A 40 1.17 -3.53 12.77
N GLU A 41 1.51 -4.81 12.63
CA GLU A 41 1.51 -5.73 13.78
C GLU A 41 2.90 -5.75 14.45
N LEU A 42 3.98 -5.77 13.66
CA LEU A 42 5.35 -5.85 14.20
C LEU A 42 6.08 -4.50 14.31
N GLY A 43 5.44 -3.40 13.91
CA GLY A 43 5.98 -2.03 14.09
C GLY A 43 7.22 -1.71 13.25
N LEU A 44 7.52 -2.47 12.20
CA LEU A 44 8.71 -2.22 11.37
C LEU A 44 8.51 -0.99 10.49
N SER A 45 9.53 -0.13 10.40
CA SER A 45 9.52 0.98 9.44
C SER A 45 9.54 0.47 8.00
N HIS A 46 9.03 1.25 7.04
CA HIS A 46 9.03 0.86 5.61
C HIS A 46 10.41 0.51 5.05
N GLY A 47 11.48 1.10 5.60
CA GLY A 47 12.86 0.72 5.27
C GLY A 47 13.22 -0.69 5.75
N LYS A 48 12.82 -1.06 6.97
CA LYS A 48 13.03 -2.41 7.51
C LYS A 48 12.15 -3.44 6.80
N VAL A 49 10.89 -3.10 6.49
CA VAL A 49 9.99 -3.96 5.71
C VAL A 49 10.60 -4.27 4.33
N LYS A 50 11.09 -3.26 3.61
CA LYS A 50 11.83 -3.46 2.36
C LYS A 50 12.97 -4.45 2.56
N HIS A 51 13.81 -4.19 3.55
CA HIS A 51 14.98 -5.03 3.81
C HIS A 51 14.60 -6.48 4.13
N CYS A 52 13.56 -6.70 4.93
CA CYS A 52 13.04 -8.04 5.22
C CYS A 52 12.54 -8.75 3.95
N LEU A 53 11.81 -8.05 3.07
CA LEU A 53 11.31 -8.66 1.83
C LEU A 53 12.45 -9.05 0.87
N GLU A 54 13.49 -8.22 0.81
CA GLU A 54 14.68 -8.46 0.01
C GLU A 54 15.48 -9.66 0.55
N VAL A 55 15.72 -9.71 1.86
CA VAL A 55 16.53 -10.78 2.48
C VAL A 55 15.80 -12.13 2.55
N LEU A 56 14.50 -12.12 2.88
CA LEU A 56 13.76 -13.37 3.12
C LEU A 56 13.13 -13.95 1.86
N PHE A 57 12.75 -13.10 0.90
CA PHE A 57 11.99 -13.52 -0.28
C PHE A 57 12.63 -13.09 -1.60
N GLY A 58 13.74 -12.34 -1.58
CA GLY A 58 14.38 -11.82 -2.79
C GLY A 58 13.56 -10.72 -3.49
N ILE A 59 12.56 -10.14 -2.82
CA ILE A 59 11.64 -9.18 -3.43
C ILE A 59 12.13 -7.76 -3.13
N SER A 60 12.67 -7.09 -4.16
CA SER A 60 13.10 -5.70 -4.04
C SER A 60 11.94 -4.74 -4.32
N ILE A 61 11.66 -3.86 -3.35
CA ILE A 61 10.63 -2.82 -3.47
C ILE A 61 11.18 -1.46 -3.06
N SER A 62 10.52 -0.38 -3.50
CA SER A 62 10.81 0.96 -2.96
C SER A 62 10.11 1.16 -1.60
N ARG A 63 10.60 2.11 -0.79
CA ARG A 63 9.90 2.52 0.45
C ARG A 63 8.48 3.04 0.16
N GLY A 64 8.32 3.77 -0.95
CA GLY A 64 7.03 4.26 -1.41
C GLY A 64 6.06 3.14 -1.79
N ALA A 65 6.55 2.06 -2.41
CA ALA A 65 5.74 0.88 -2.72
C ALA A 65 5.23 0.19 -1.44
N SER A 66 6.07 0.10 -0.40
CA SER A 66 5.63 -0.39 0.92
C SER A 66 4.53 0.48 1.52
N ALA A 67 4.68 1.81 1.51
CA ALA A 67 3.66 2.73 2.02
C ALA A 67 2.36 2.65 1.21
N HIS A 68 2.45 2.65 -0.12
CA HIS A 68 1.28 2.54 -1.00
C HIS A 68 0.56 1.19 -0.84
N SER A 69 1.31 0.11 -0.63
CA SER A 69 0.79 -1.21 -0.28
C SER A 69 -0.06 -1.13 0.99
N VAL A 70 0.47 -0.56 2.08
CA VAL A 70 -0.27 -0.40 3.35
C VAL A 70 -1.54 0.43 3.15
N LEU A 71 -1.48 1.55 2.43
CA LEU A 71 -2.67 2.37 2.15
C LEU A 71 -3.72 1.62 1.33
N THR A 72 -3.28 0.80 0.37
CA THR A 72 -4.17 -0.02 -0.45
C THR A 72 -4.82 -1.13 0.35
N THR A 73 -4.06 -1.81 1.22
CA THR A 73 -4.60 -2.79 2.16
C THR A 73 -5.58 -2.13 3.13
N GLY A 74 -5.25 -0.97 3.68
CA GLY A 74 -6.14 -0.21 4.58
C GLY A 74 -7.46 0.17 3.92
N ARG A 75 -7.46 0.51 2.62
CA ARG A 75 -8.70 0.75 1.87
C ARG A 75 -9.61 -0.49 1.81
N ARG A 76 -9.04 -1.69 1.78
CA ARG A 76 -9.81 -2.95 1.81
C ARG A 76 -10.39 -3.23 3.20
N CYS A 77 -9.73 -2.76 4.25
CA CYS A 77 -10.20 -2.90 5.64
C CYS A 77 -11.27 -1.87 6.05
N LYS A 78 -11.77 -1.03 5.13
CA LYS A 78 -12.79 -0.01 5.46
C LYS A 78 -14.05 -0.60 6.09
N GLN A 79 -14.50 -1.76 5.61
CA GLN A 79 -15.68 -2.43 6.15
C GLN A 79 -15.45 -2.89 7.59
N ALA A 80 -14.33 -3.58 7.84
CA ALA A 80 -13.94 -3.98 9.20
C ALA A 80 -13.78 -2.77 10.14
N TYR A 81 -13.25 -1.65 9.64
CA TYR A 81 -13.17 -0.42 10.41
C TYR A 81 -14.54 0.15 10.77
N ALA A 82 -15.52 0.11 9.85
CA ALA A 82 -16.89 0.52 10.15
C ALA A 82 -17.54 -0.38 11.21
N GLU A 83 -17.34 -1.70 11.11
CA GLU A 83 -17.83 -2.68 12.09
C GLU A 83 -17.25 -2.44 13.49
N VAL A 84 -15.95 -2.16 13.59
CA VAL A 84 -15.30 -1.79 14.86
C VAL A 84 -15.93 -0.52 15.43
N GLN A 85 -16.17 0.51 14.60
CA GLN A 85 -16.83 1.72 15.09
C GLN A 85 -18.25 1.47 15.60
N ASP A 86 -19.03 0.66 14.89
CA ASP A 86 -20.37 0.29 15.33
C ASP A 86 -20.34 -0.49 16.64
N ALA A 87 -19.40 -1.43 16.79
CA ALA A 87 -19.20 -2.17 18.04
C ALA A 87 -18.83 -1.23 19.20
N VAL A 88 -17.90 -0.29 18.98
CA VAL A 88 -17.49 0.69 20.00
C VAL A 88 -18.65 1.60 20.40
N ARG A 89 -19.45 2.09 19.45
CA ARG A 89 -20.63 2.95 19.73
C ARG A 89 -21.69 2.24 20.57
N ASN A 90 -21.85 0.93 20.39
CA ASN A 90 -22.80 0.12 21.14
C ASN A 90 -22.19 -0.51 22.41
N SER A 91 -20.94 -0.20 22.73
CA SER A 91 -20.27 -0.72 23.93
C SER A 91 -20.86 -0.09 25.19
N PRO A 92 -21.13 -0.85 26.27
CA PRO A 92 -21.62 -0.31 27.53
C PRO A 92 -20.63 0.67 28.20
N ALA A 93 -19.34 0.59 27.84
CA ALA A 93 -18.31 1.53 28.25
C ALA A 93 -17.24 1.66 27.17
N VAL A 94 -16.67 2.86 27.05
CA VAL A 94 -15.51 3.15 26.18
C VAL A 94 -14.46 3.84 27.05
N VAL A 95 -13.28 3.25 27.17
CA VAL A 95 -12.17 3.80 27.94
C VAL A 95 -11.12 4.33 26.97
N PRO A 96 -10.67 5.59 27.11
CA PRO A 96 -9.60 6.12 26.27
C PRO A 96 -8.30 5.39 26.56
N ASP A 97 -7.55 5.12 25.50
CA ASP A 97 -6.19 4.59 25.58
C ASP A 97 -5.20 5.76 25.53
N ASP A 98 -4.34 5.87 26.54
CA ASP A 98 -3.41 7.02 26.71
C ASP A 98 -2.15 6.92 25.81
N THR A 99 -2.07 5.90 24.95
CA THR A 99 -0.94 5.74 24.01
C THR A 99 -1.07 6.68 22.81
N GLY A 100 -0.61 7.92 22.99
CA GLY A 100 -0.36 8.92 21.95
C GLY A 100 1.08 8.93 21.43
#